data_AF-A0A7J3VP20-F1
#
_entry.id   AF-A0A7J3VP20-F1
#
_cell.length_a   1.000
_cell.length_b   1.000
_cell.length_c   1.000
_cell.angle_alpha   90.00
_cell.angle_beta   90.00
_cell.angle_gamma   90.00
#
_symmetry.space_group_name_H-M   'P 1'
#
loop_
_entity.id
_entity.type
_entity.pdbx_description
1 polymer ?
#
loop_
_entity_poly.entity_id
_entity_poly.type
_entity_poly.pdbx_seq_one_letter_code
_entity_poly.pdbx_strand_id
1 'polypeptide(L)'
;MSNINDNKMKELDDKIKEHDDKIKELKNEIDKIKKLDDKIKELKNEIEVLDLWLTIASENGVFSKGSTYSSSQSTSTPSSRPDNCSKGSNGSSSQSIPKTFEEAQEQLKDVWNRLYQTSNSPSFNIGECETTLSRIFEFYNRAVANLRLRERFLLSGGHLLIYLASLLVVTVYSVLVLNIHAYMPSLNSDQYNIILYYSTVIGFIAGILRSMYNILHEARMRVFRRASWVEYISAPFIGGILAFGITIGIIGGIINDLQPASEQGGQEQRQRQPVQPYGLYIIAFAAGMFWRNAINKIYSILEGPKYEDKDGKIIKKE
;
A
#
# COMPACT_ATOMS: atom_id res chain seq x y z
N MET A 1 -50.25 27.08 -55.37
CA MET A 1 -49.05 26.28 -55.06
C MET A 1 -48.28 26.76 -53.82
N SER A 2 -48.31 28.05 -53.45
CA SER A 2 -47.60 28.58 -52.25
C SER A 2 -48.10 28.02 -50.90
N ASN A 3 -49.41 27.92 -50.65
CA ASN A 3 -49.97 27.41 -49.37
C ASN A 3 -49.60 25.96 -49.00
N ILE A 4 -49.22 25.11 -49.97
CA ILE A 4 -48.86 23.71 -49.70
C ILE A 4 -47.42 23.61 -49.15
N ASN A 5 -46.56 24.57 -49.49
CA ASN A 5 -45.18 24.59 -49.03
C ASN A 5 -45.08 25.06 -47.57
N ASP A 6 -45.88 26.05 -47.18
CA ASP A 6 -45.85 26.64 -45.83
C ASP A 6 -46.35 25.63 -44.77
N ASN A 7 -47.37 24.83 -45.10
CA ASN A 7 -47.85 23.76 -44.22
C ASN A 7 -46.81 22.63 -44.04
N LYS A 8 -46.08 22.27 -45.10
CA LYS A 8 -45.00 21.27 -45.01
C LYS A 8 -43.82 21.79 -44.18
N MET A 9 -43.48 23.07 -44.31
CA MET A 9 -42.41 23.69 -43.53
C MET A 9 -42.74 23.65 -42.03
N LYS A 10 -43.98 24.01 -41.67
CA LYS A 10 -44.45 23.97 -40.28
C LYS A 10 -44.42 22.55 -39.69
N GLU A 11 -44.84 21.56 -40.46
CA GLU A 11 -44.78 20.15 -40.04
C GLU A 11 -43.32 19.68 -39.81
N LEU A 12 -42.39 20.16 -40.63
CA LEU A 12 -40.96 19.89 -40.47
C LEU A 12 -40.39 20.55 -39.21
N ASP A 13 -40.72 21.81 -38.94
CA ASP A 13 -40.28 22.53 -37.75
C ASP A 13 -40.80 21.85 -36.46
N ASP A 14 -42.07 21.43 -36.45
CA ASP A 14 -42.66 20.69 -35.33
C ASP A 14 -41.93 19.35 -35.07
N LYS A 15 -41.58 18.61 -36.14
CA LYS A 15 -40.79 17.37 -36.03
C LYS A 15 -39.36 17.61 -35.54
N ILE A 16 -38.71 18.69 -36.00
CA ILE A 16 -37.38 19.07 -35.52
C ILE A 16 -37.42 19.33 -34.02
N LYS A 17 -38.42 20.09 -33.56
CA LYS A 17 -38.60 20.40 -32.14
C LYS A 17 -38.83 19.15 -31.29
N GLU A 18 -39.68 18.23 -31.76
CA GLU A 18 -39.91 16.94 -31.08
C GLU A 18 -38.62 16.11 -30.99
N HIS A 19 -37.80 16.11 -32.04
CA HIS A 19 -36.52 15.42 -32.05
C HIS A 19 -35.51 16.06 -31.08
N ASP A 20 -35.46 17.39 -30.99
CA ASP A 20 -34.60 18.11 -30.05
C ASP A 20 -34.98 17.82 -28.59
N ASP A 21 -36.28 17.75 -28.27
CA ASP A 21 -36.76 17.38 -26.94
C ASP A 21 -36.35 15.94 -26.57
N LYS A 22 -36.49 14.98 -27.50
CA LYS A 22 -36.01 13.59 -27.32
C LYS A 22 -34.51 13.51 -27.13
N ILE A 23 -33.73 14.29 -27.90
CA ILE A 23 -32.27 14.35 -27.75
C ILE A 23 -31.90 14.88 -26.37
N LYS A 24 -32.63 15.87 -25.84
CA LYS A 24 -32.41 16.43 -24.51
C LYS A 24 -32.72 15.41 -23.41
N GLU A 25 -33.79 14.64 -23.56
CA GLU A 25 -34.15 13.55 -22.64
C GLU A 25 -33.08 12.46 -22.64
N LEU A 26 -32.66 11.98 -23.82
CA LEU A 26 -31.60 10.98 -23.96
C LEU A 26 -30.26 11.45 -23.35
N LYS A 27 -29.91 12.74 -23.52
CA LYS A 27 -28.70 13.30 -22.87
C LYS A 27 -28.80 13.23 -21.34
N ASN A 28 -29.96 13.55 -20.76
CA ASN A 28 -30.17 13.45 -19.32
C ASN A 28 -30.09 12.00 -18.83
N GLU A 29 -30.56 11.03 -19.60
CA GLU A 29 -30.41 9.61 -19.27
C GLU A 29 -28.96 9.14 -19.34
N ILE A 30 -28.22 9.53 -20.38
CA ILE A 30 -26.78 9.23 -20.52
C ILE A 30 -25.99 9.77 -19.32
N ASP A 31 -26.28 10.99 -18.87
CA ASP A 31 -25.60 11.59 -17.71
C ASP A 31 -25.93 10.85 -16.40
N LYS A 32 -27.15 10.33 -16.25
CA LYS A 32 -27.51 9.47 -15.10
C LYS A 32 -26.73 8.16 -15.13
N ILE A 33 -26.61 7.53 -16.30
CA ILE A 33 -25.84 6.28 -16.48
C ILE A 33 -24.37 6.50 -16.13
N LYS A 34 -23.74 7.57 -16.62
CA LYS A 34 -22.34 7.90 -16.28
C LYS A 34 -22.11 8.05 -14.77
N LYS A 35 -22.99 8.81 -14.09
CA LYS A 35 -22.91 8.97 -12.63
C LYS A 35 -23.06 7.64 -11.89
N LEU A 36 -23.88 6.74 -12.42
CA LEU A 36 -24.09 5.42 -11.85
C LEU A 36 -22.85 4.54 -12.03
N ASP A 37 -22.21 4.56 -13.20
CA ASP A 37 -20.95 3.85 -13.45
C ASP A 37 -19.81 4.34 -12.55
N ASP A 38 -19.67 5.66 -12.38
CA ASP A 38 -18.68 6.24 -11.48
C ASP A 38 -18.89 5.77 -10.04
N LYS A 39 -20.16 5.72 -9.59
CA LYS A 39 -20.52 5.25 -8.26
C LYS A 39 -20.28 3.75 -8.07
N ILE A 40 -20.54 2.92 -9.09
CA ILE A 40 -20.19 1.50 -9.07
C ILE A 40 -18.68 1.32 -8.94
N LYS A 41 -17.89 2.13 -9.65
CA LYS A 41 -16.42 2.09 -9.59
C LYS A 41 -15.90 2.47 -8.21
N GLU A 42 -16.48 3.49 -7.59
CA GLU A 42 -16.17 3.89 -6.21
C GLU A 42 -16.46 2.74 -5.22
N LEU A 43 -17.65 2.15 -5.28
CA LEU A 43 -18.04 1.04 -4.40
C LEU A 43 -17.15 -0.20 -4.57
N LYS A 44 -16.74 -0.52 -5.79
CA LYS A 44 -15.79 -1.61 -6.03
C LYS A 44 -14.45 -1.35 -5.35
N ASN A 45 -13.96 -0.11 -5.41
CA ASN A 45 -12.73 0.27 -4.72
C ASN A 45 -12.89 0.19 -3.19
N GLU A 46 -14.02 0.64 -2.65
CA GLU A 46 -14.32 0.50 -1.22
C GLU A 46 -14.35 -0.96 -0.77
N ILE A 47 -14.94 -1.86 -1.57
CA ILE A 47 -14.95 -3.29 -1.28
C ILE A 47 -13.52 -3.86 -1.24
N GLU A 48 -12.69 -3.55 -2.24
CA GLU A 48 -11.30 -4.03 -2.26
C GLU A 48 -10.52 -3.54 -1.02
N VAL A 49 -10.69 -2.28 -0.63
CA VAL A 49 -10.04 -1.71 0.55
C VAL A 49 -10.54 -2.38 1.84
N LEU A 50 -11.85 -2.57 1.97
CA LEU A 50 -12.45 -3.14 3.17
C LEU A 50 -12.14 -4.64 3.32
N ASP A 51 -12.12 -5.38 2.22
CA ASP A 51 -11.69 -6.79 2.19
C ASP A 51 -10.24 -6.94 2.65
N LEU A 52 -9.36 -6.07 2.14
CA LEU A 52 -7.96 -6.01 2.54
C LEU A 52 -7.82 -5.72 4.04
N TRP A 53 -8.55 -4.74 4.56
CA TRP A 53 -8.52 -4.39 5.98
C TRP A 53 -9.04 -5.51 6.88
N LEU A 54 -10.13 -6.16 6.50
CA LEU A 54 -10.69 -7.30 7.23
C LEU A 54 -9.69 -8.46 7.24
N THR A 55 -9.12 -8.81 6.09
CA THR A 55 -8.15 -9.90 5.98
C THR A 55 -6.91 -9.63 6.83
N ILE A 56 -6.37 -8.41 6.78
CA ILE A 56 -5.17 -8.05 7.56
C ILE A 56 -5.47 -8.00 9.06
N ALA A 57 -6.63 -7.49 9.45
CA ALA A 57 -7.07 -7.55 10.84
C ALA A 57 -7.22 -9.00 11.33
N SER A 58 -7.74 -9.89 10.49
CA SER A 58 -7.81 -11.33 10.76
C SER A 58 -6.44 -11.96 10.95
N GLU A 59 -5.50 -11.74 10.02
CA GLU A 59 -4.12 -12.23 10.09
C GLU A 59 -3.38 -11.76 11.35
N ASN A 60 -3.67 -10.53 11.79
CA ASN A 60 -3.11 -9.96 13.00
C ASN A 60 -3.85 -10.39 14.29
N GLY A 61 -4.87 -11.25 14.18
CA GLY A 61 -5.60 -11.82 15.30
C GLY A 61 -6.64 -10.91 15.92
N VAL A 62 -7.08 -9.83 15.24
CA VAL A 62 -8.14 -8.93 15.74
C VAL A 62 -9.45 -9.68 15.99
N PHE A 63 -9.72 -10.74 15.22
CA PHE A 63 -10.92 -11.57 15.33
C PHE A 63 -10.69 -12.94 16.01
N SER A 64 -9.49 -13.18 16.56
CA SER A 64 -9.06 -14.52 17.03
C SER A 64 -9.63 -14.97 18.39
N LYS A 65 -10.44 -14.14 19.05
CA LYS A 65 -11.20 -14.53 20.24
C LYS A 65 -12.66 -14.65 19.86
N GLY A 66 -13.39 -15.60 20.46
CA GLY A 66 -14.84 -15.80 20.31
C GLY A 66 -15.70 -14.62 20.80
N SER A 67 -15.27 -13.38 20.56
CA SER A 67 -16.04 -12.16 20.71
C SER A 67 -17.09 -12.14 19.61
N THR A 68 -18.18 -12.86 19.85
CA THR A 68 -19.46 -12.46 19.27
C THR A 68 -19.72 -11.04 19.76
N TYR A 69 -19.59 -10.06 18.88
CA TYR A 69 -19.81 -8.66 19.22
C TYR A 69 -21.30 -8.48 19.48
N SER A 70 -21.70 -8.65 20.74
CA SER A 70 -23.07 -8.46 21.18
C SER A 70 -23.37 -6.96 21.17
N SER A 71 -24.35 -6.58 20.34
CA SER A 71 -24.91 -5.24 20.27
C SER A 71 -25.69 -4.91 21.56
N SER A 72 -25.00 -4.81 22.70
CA SER A 72 -25.59 -4.28 23.92
C SER A 72 -25.40 -2.78 23.96
N GLN A 73 -26.17 -2.09 23.13
CA GLN A 73 -26.50 -0.68 23.29
C GLN A 73 -28.03 -0.55 23.30
N SER A 74 -28.65 -1.29 24.23
CA SER A 74 -30.04 -1.09 24.63
C SER A 74 -30.01 -0.71 26.11
N THR A 75 -30.03 0.60 26.34
CA THR A 75 -30.36 1.17 27.65
C THR A 75 -31.74 0.64 28.05
N SER A 76 -31.72 -0.06 29.18
CA SER A 76 -32.77 -0.86 29.79
C SER A 76 -33.94 -0.05 30.32
N THR A 77 -35.15 -0.49 30.00
CA THR A 77 -36.32 -0.40 30.91
C THR A 77 -36.83 -1.82 31.12
N PRO A 78 -36.86 -2.37 32.35
CA PRO A 78 -37.32 -3.74 32.60
C PRO A 78 -38.81 -3.76 32.97
N SER A 79 -39.65 -4.52 32.25
CA SER A 79 -40.85 -5.13 32.86
C SER A 79 -41.50 -6.19 31.96
N SER A 80 -41.25 -7.44 32.32
CA SER A 80 -42.05 -8.68 32.18
C SER A 80 -43.19 -8.79 31.16
N ARG A 81 -43.00 -9.68 30.17
CA ARG A 81 -43.98 -10.73 29.81
C ARG A 81 -43.31 -11.83 28.98
N PRO A 82 -43.49 -13.13 29.28
CA PRO A 82 -43.01 -14.21 28.43
C PRO A 82 -44.15 -14.70 27.55
N ASP A 83 -44.15 -14.33 26.27
CA ASP A 83 -45.04 -14.96 25.29
C ASP A 83 -44.21 -15.72 24.25
N ASN A 84 -44.41 -17.04 24.31
CA ASN A 84 -44.08 -18.01 23.26
C ASN A 84 -44.61 -17.53 21.91
N CYS A 85 -43.74 -17.47 20.89
CA CYS A 85 -44.15 -17.71 19.50
C CYS A 85 -42.95 -18.03 18.59
N SER A 86 -42.97 -19.28 18.10
CA SER A 86 -42.84 -19.63 16.67
C SER A 86 -41.46 -19.60 16.02
N LYS A 87 -40.97 -20.84 15.81
CA LYS A 87 -40.16 -21.26 14.66
C LYS A 87 -40.81 -20.81 13.34
N GLY A 88 -39.99 -20.38 12.38
CA GLY A 88 -40.32 -20.36 10.96
C GLY A 88 -40.32 -18.98 10.31
N SER A 89 -39.15 -18.55 9.82
CA SER A 89 -39.04 -17.55 8.75
C SER A 89 -37.66 -17.67 8.09
N ASN A 90 -37.59 -18.49 7.04
CA ASN A 90 -36.59 -18.35 5.99
C ASN A 90 -37.07 -17.21 5.09
N GLY A 91 -36.40 -16.07 5.10
CA GLY A 91 -36.68 -14.99 4.15
C GLY A 91 -36.76 -13.60 4.77
N SER A 92 -35.63 -13.11 5.29
CA SER A 92 -35.25 -11.69 5.31
C SER A 92 -33.91 -11.64 6.06
N SER A 93 -32.81 -11.47 5.33
CA SER A 93 -31.50 -11.23 5.94
C SER A 93 -31.60 -9.94 6.76
N SER A 94 -31.78 -10.13 8.06
CA SER A 94 -31.81 -9.09 9.08
C SER A 94 -30.69 -8.07 8.81
N GLN A 95 -31.11 -6.81 8.73
CA GLN A 95 -30.33 -5.58 8.53
C GLN A 95 -29.31 -5.28 9.66
N SER A 96 -28.78 -6.29 10.32
CA SER A 96 -27.89 -6.14 11.46
C SER A 96 -26.42 -6.04 11.04
N ILE A 97 -25.65 -5.27 11.82
CA ILE A 97 -24.19 -5.23 11.74
C ILE A 97 -23.66 -6.66 11.92
N PRO A 98 -22.70 -7.12 11.09
CA PRO A 98 -22.15 -8.46 11.20
C PRO A 98 -21.51 -8.67 12.58
N LYS A 99 -21.62 -9.88 13.12
CA LYS A 99 -21.12 -10.23 14.45
C LYS A 99 -19.79 -10.98 14.41
N THR A 100 -19.49 -11.62 13.28
CA THR A 100 -18.26 -12.39 13.07
C THR A 100 -17.55 -11.95 11.79
N PHE A 101 -16.27 -12.31 11.68
CA PHE A 101 -15.45 -12.03 10.50
C PHE A 101 -16.01 -12.76 9.26
N GLU A 102 -16.46 -14.00 9.42
CA GLU A 102 -17.04 -14.81 8.36
C GLU A 102 -18.33 -14.17 7.83
N GLU A 103 -19.19 -13.68 8.72
CA GLU A 103 -20.41 -12.96 8.34
C GLU A 103 -20.08 -11.66 7.59
N ALA A 104 -19.07 -10.92 8.04
CA ALA A 104 -18.61 -9.70 7.37
C ALA A 104 -18.06 -10.00 5.96
N GLN A 105 -17.28 -11.07 5.79
CA GLN A 105 -16.77 -11.50 4.47
C GLN A 105 -17.89 -12.00 3.56
N GLU A 106 -18.86 -12.73 4.09
CA GLU A 106 -20.01 -13.21 3.31
C GLU A 106 -20.87 -12.03 2.82
N GLN A 107 -21.16 -11.06 3.68
CA GLN A 107 -21.85 -9.83 3.30
C GLN A 107 -21.05 -9.03 2.26
N LEU A 108 -19.73 -8.93 2.40
CA LEU A 108 -18.89 -8.24 1.42
C LEU A 108 -18.90 -8.92 0.04
N LYS A 109 -18.85 -10.26 0.02
CA LYS A 109 -18.95 -11.06 -1.19
C LYS A 109 -20.32 -10.95 -1.85
N ASP A 110 -21.39 -10.89 -1.06
CA ASP A 110 -22.74 -10.65 -1.57
C ASP A 110 -22.84 -9.27 -2.25
N VAL A 111 -22.34 -8.20 -1.61
CA VAL A 111 -22.29 -6.86 -2.22
C VAL A 111 -21.48 -6.86 -3.53
N TRP A 112 -20.32 -7.53 -3.54
CA TRP A 112 -19.51 -7.67 -4.75
C TRP A 112 -20.26 -8.39 -5.88
N ASN A 113 -20.92 -9.51 -5.56
CA ASN A 113 -21.70 -10.26 -6.54
C ASN A 113 -22.86 -9.44 -7.08
N ARG A 114 -23.56 -8.68 -6.24
CA ARG A 114 -24.63 -7.76 -6.68
C ARG A 114 -24.10 -6.67 -7.61
N LEU A 115 -22.94 -6.08 -7.30
CA LEU A 115 -22.30 -5.09 -8.17
C LEU A 115 -21.86 -5.66 -9.53
N TYR A 116 -21.48 -6.94 -9.60
CA TYR A 116 -21.03 -7.58 -10.84
C TYR A 116 -22.15 -8.23 -11.66
N GLN A 117 -23.09 -8.90 -11.02
CA GLN A 117 -24.18 -9.64 -11.69
C GLN A 117 -25.38 -8.74 -12.00
N THR A 118 -25.60 -7.71 -11.19
CA THR A 118 -26.82 -6.89 -11.22
C THR A 118 -26.59 -5.51 -11.86
N SER A 119 -25.37 -5.17 -12.32
CA SER A 119 -25.10 -3.91 -13.02
C SER A 119 -25.96 -3.71 -14.28
N ASN A 120 -26.52 -4.80 -14.83
CA ASN A 120 -27.40 -4.78 -16.00
C ASN A 120 -28.89 -4.94 -15.64
N SER A 121 -29.26 -5.03 -14.37
CA SER A 121 -30.65 -5.25 -13.94
C SER A 121 -31.27 -3.97 -13.36
N PRO A 122 -32.49 -3.60 -13.78
CA PRO A 122 -33.15 -2.37 -13.35
C PRO A 122 -33.57 -2.35 -11.87
N SER A 123 -33.44 -3.46 -11.13
CA SER A 123 -33.72 -3.55 -9.69
C SER A 123 -32.49 -3.34 -8.80
N PHE A 124 -31.33 -2.98 -9.36
CA PHE A 124 -30.11 -2.76 -8.59
C PHE A 124 -30.22 -1.54 -7.67
N ASN A 125 -30.25 -1.78 -6.36
CA ASN A 125 -30.28 -0.71 -5.37
C ASN A 125 -28.87 -0.43 -4.82
N ILE A 126 -28.25 0.62 -5.34
CA ILE A 126 -26.93 1.10 -4.88
C ILE A 126 -26.95 1.44 -3.38
N GLY A 127 -28.04 2.01 -2.88
CA GLY A 127 -28.16 2.42 -1.49
C GLY A 127 -28.09 1.24 -0.51
N GLU A 128 -28.54 0.06 -0.92
CA GLU A 128 -28.41 -1.16 -0.10
C GLU A 128 -26.95 -1.62 -0.02
N CYS A 129 -26.20 -1.51 -1.13
CA CYS A 129 -24.77 -1.81 -1.15
C CYS A 129 -23.99 -0.87 -0.23
N GLU A 130 -24.23 0.44 -0.32
CA GLU A 130 -23.62 1.46 0.55
C GLU A 130 -23.93 1.21 2.03
N THR A 131 -25.18 0.88 2.34
CA THR A 131 -25.60 0.59 3.71
C THR A 131 -24.90 -0.66 4.25
N THR A 132 -24.76 -1.69 3.42
CA THR A 132 -24.08 -2.93 3.80
C THR A 132 -22.59 -2.69 4.03
N LEU A 133 -21.91 -1.95 3.15
CA LEU A 133 -20.51 -1.57 3.34
C LEU A 133 -20.31 -0.73 4.59
N SER A 134 -21.20 0.22 4.86
CA SER A 134 -21.16 1.04 6.08
C SER A 134 -21.24 0.19 7.35
N ARG A 135 -22.07 -0.87 7.35
CA ARG A 135 -22.16 -1.81 8.48
C ARG A 135 -20.91 -2.66 8.65
N ILE A 136 -20.33 -3.14 7.55
CA ILE A 136 -19.08 -3.91 7.58
C ILE A 136 -17.94 -3.01 8.10
N PHE A 137 -17.88 -1.75 7.66
CA PHE A 137 -16.93 -0.77 8.14
C PHE A 137 -17.12 -0.45 9.63
N GLU A 138 -18.37 -0.34 10.09
CA GLU A 138 -18.68 -0.17 11.50
C GLU A 138 -18.23 -1.38 12.33
N PHE A 139 -18.50 -2.61 11.87
CA PHE A 139 -18.00 -3.84 12.50
C PHE A 139 -16.47 -3.83 12.63
N TYR A 140 -15.76 -3.50 11.55
CA TYR A 140 -14.31 -3.38 11.56
C TYR A 140 -13.83 -2.36 12.60
N ASN A 141 -14.40 -1.14 12.61
CA ASN A 141 -14.00 -0.09 13.53
C ASN A 141 -14.30 -0.49 14.99
N ARG A 142 -15.43 -1.15 15.26
CA ARG A 142 -15.76 -1.68 16.60
C ARG A 142 -14.76 -2.74 17.04
N ALA A 143 -14.36 -3.65 16.14
CA ALA A 143 -13.36 -4.67 16.45
C ALA A 143 -12.01 -4.04 16.81
N VAL A 144 -11.54 -3.08 16.00
CA VAL A 144 -10.30 -2.33 16.29
C VAL A 144 -10.42 -1.50 17.58
N ALA A 145 -11.58 -0.89 17.84
CA ALA A 145 -11.84 -0.12 19.04
C ALA A 145 -11.88 -0.98 20.32
N ASN A 146 -12.20 -2.26 20.23
CA ASN A 146 -12.21 -3.15 21.39
C ASN A 146 -10.82 -3.69 21.75
N LEU A 147 -9.82 -3.52 20.88
CA LEU A 147 -8.44 -3.89 21.18
C LEU A 147 -7.84 -2.99 22.27
N ARG A 148 -7.05 -3.59 23.16
CA ARG A 148 -6.27 -2.85 24.14
C ARG A 148 -5.24 -1.96 23.44
N LEU A 149 -4.87 -0.85 24.07
CA LEU A 149 -3.89 0.10 23.49
C LEU A 149 -2.57 -0.58 23.10
N ARG A 150 -2.12 -1.59 23.87
CA ARG A 150 -0.94 -2.42 23.55
C ARG A 150 -1.15 -3.27 22.28
N GLU A 151 -2.31 -3.87 22.12
CA GLU A 151 -2.64 -4.68 20.95
C GLU A 151 -2.76 -3.80 19.70
N ARG A 152 -3.37 -2.62 19.81
CA ARG A 152 -3.39 -1.62 18.73
C ARG A 152 -1.99 -1.16 18.35
N PHE A 153 -1.13 -0.92 19.33
CA PHE A 153 0.26 -0.55 19.09
C PHE A 153 1.02 -1.64 18.32
N LEU A 154 0.83 -2.91 18.68
CA LEU A 154 1.40 -4.06 17.95
C LEU A 154 0.80 -4.20 16.55
N LEU A 155 -0.51 -3.99 16.40
CA LEU A 155 -1.22 -4.02 15.12
C LEU A 155 -0.70 -2.93 14.15
N SER A 156 -0.33 -1.77 14.68
CA SER A 156 0.25 -0.66 13.91
C SER A 156 1.76 -0.81 13.63
N GLY A 157 2.39 -1.95 13.96
CA GLY A 157 3.83 -2.14 13.77
C GLY A 157 4.70 -1.31 14.70
N GLY A 158 4.15 -0.79 15.80
CA GLY A 158 4.86 0.13 16.69
C GLY A 158 6.10 -0.49 17.34
N HIS A 159 6.08 -1.79 17.64
CA HIS A 159 7.25 -2.52 18.15
C HIS A 159 8.40 -2.57 17.14
N LEU A 160 8.11 -2.66 15.83
CA LEU A 160 9.13 -2.57 14.79
C LEU A 160 9.69 -1.16 14.68
N LEU A 161 8.85 -0.13 14.83
CA LEU A 161 9.33 1.26 14.88
C LEU A 161 10.27 1.49 16.06
N ILE A 162 9.95 0.96 17.24
CA ILE A 162 10.85 1.02 18.41
C ILE A 162 12.15 0.28 18.10
N TYR A 163 12.08 -0.94 17.57
CA TYR A 163 13.26 -1.72 17.19
C TYR A 163 14.17 -0.95 16.21
N LEU A 164 13.60 -0.41 15.13
CA LEU A 164 14.34 0.36 14.12
C LEU A 164 14.91 1.67 14.68
N ALA A 165 14.16 2.37 15.54
CA ALA A 165 14.65 3.57 16.20
C ALA A 165 15.81 3.25 17.16
N SER A 166 15.69 2.17 17.95
CA SER A 166 16.78 1.69 18.80
C SER A 166 18.01 1.29 17.98
N LEU A 167 17.81 0.59 16.87
CA LEU A 167 18.88 0.21 15.96
C LEU A 167 19.59 1.43 15.38
N LEU A 168 18.84 2.46 14.96
CA LEU A 168 19.39 3.72 14.47
C LEU A 168 20.25 4.42 15.54
N VAL A 169 19.72 4.55 16.76
CA VAL A 169 20.44 5.18 17.88
C VAL A 169 21.73 4.41 18.19
N VAL A 170 21.66 3.08 18.24
CA VAL A 170 22.83 2.23 18.49
C VAL A 170 23.87 2.39 17.38
N THR A 171 23.47 2.38 16.11
CA THR A 171 24.38 2.58 14.98
C THR A 171 25.04 3.96 15.02
N VAL A 172 24.26 5.02 15.22
CA VAL A 172 24.79 6.39 15.28
C VAL A 172 25.72 6.56 16.47
N TYR A 173 25.36 6.06 17.65
CA TYR A 173 26.21 6.08 18.84
C TYR A 173 27.51 5.31 18.64
N SER A 174 27.43 4.12 18.05
CA SER A 174 28.58 3.26 17.76
C SER A 174 29.57 3.93 16.80
N VAL A 175 29.06 4.66 15.80
CA VAL A 175 29.89 5.30 14.77
C VAL A 175 30.46 6.63 15.25
N LEU A 176 29.63 7.49 15.86
CA LEU A 176 30.02 8.85 16.25
C LEU A 176 30.72 8.92 17.61
N VAL A 177 30.22 8.20 18.62
CA VAL A 177 30.69 8.33 20.00
C VAL A 177 31.79 7.33 20.30
N LEU A 178 31.56 6.05 19.97
CA LEU A 178 32.54 4.99 20.23
C LEU A 178 33.68 4.97 19.22
N ASN A 179 33.53 5.67 18.09
CA ASN A 179 34.54 5.75 17.06
C ASN A 179 35.06 4.37 16.63
N ILE A 180 34.15 3.39 16.48
CA ILE A 180 34.49 1.96 16.33
C ILE A 180 35.48 1.71 15.18
N HIS A 181 35.47 2.54 14.14
CA HIS A 181 36.41 2.42 13.03
C HIS A 181 37.89 2.50 13.50
N ALA A 182 38.19 3.30 14.52
CA ALA A 182 39.55 3.41 15.06
C ALA A 182 40.03 2.14 15.76
N TYR A 183 39.11 1.31 16.25
CA TYR A 183 39.39 0.04 16.91
C TYR A 183 39.43 -1.15 15.93
N MET A 184 39.19 -0.92 14.64
CA MET A 184 39.33 -1.94 13.59
C MET A 184 40.68 -1.77 12.86
N PRO A 185 41.73 -2.52 13.26
CA PRO A 185 43.06 -2.35 12.68
C PRO A 185 43.12 -2.61 11.17
N SER A 186 42.20 -3.41 10.62
CA SER A 186 42.06 -3.63 9.17
C SER A 186 41.48 -2.45 8.40
N LEU A 187 40.75 -1.54 9.05
CA LEU A 187 40.17 -0.35 8.42
C LEU A 187 41.10 0.86 8.44
N ASN A 188 42.07 0.89 9.36
CA ASN A 188 42.97 2.04 9.56
C ASN A 188 44.14 2.12 8.55
N SER A 189 44.41 1.07 7.78
CA SER A 189 45.56 1.04 6.86
C SER A 189 45.32 1.74 5.53
N ASP A 190 44.07 1.77 5.04
CA ASP A 190 43.75 2.25 3.68
C ASP A 190 42.55 3.20 3.67
N GLN A 191 42.70 4.33 2.98
CA GLN A 191 41.61 5.31 2.76
C GLN A 191 40.38 4.68 2.12
N TYR A 192 40.56 3.65 1.27
CA TYR A 192 39.46 2.93 0.63
C TYR A 192 38.62 2.13 1.63
N ASN A 193 39.24 1.51 2.63
CA ASN A 193 38.55 0.74 3.67
C ASN A 193 37.66 1.65 4.51
N ILE A 194 38.15 2.86 4.81
CA ILE A 194 37.38 3.89 5.53
C ILE A 194 36.16 4.34 4.71
N ILE A 195 36.34 4.65 3.42
CA ILE A 195 35.24 5.06 2.53
C ILE A 195 34.18 3.96 2.41
N LEU A 196 34.63 2.71 2.28
CA LEU A 196 33.77 1.55 2.14
C LEU A 196 32.99 1.26 3.44
N TYR A 197 33.63 1.41 4.59
CA TYR A 197 32.97 1.33 5.90
C TYR A 197 31.86 2.39 6.03
N TYR A 198 32.19 3.67 5.81
CA TYR A 198 31.20 4.75 5.94
C TYR A 198 30.07 4.64 4.93
N SER A 199 30.35 4.23 3.70
CA SER A 199 29.32 3.97 2.68
C SER A 199 28.35 2.87 3.14
N THR A 200 28.88 1.78 3.70
CA THR A 200 28.07 0.67 4.23
C THR A 200 27.18 1.12 5.39
N VAL A 201 27.74 1.88 6.34
CA VAL A 201 27.00 2.44 7.48
C VAL A 201 25.89 3.38 7.00
N ILE A 202 26.18 4.26 6.05
CA ILE A 202 25.20 5.20 5.50
C ILE A 202 24.08 4.46 4.76
N GLY A 203 24.40 3.43 3.97
CA GLY A 203 23.42 2.57 3.33
C GLY A 203 22.54 1.82 4.33
N PHE A 204 23.13 1.36 5.45
CA PHE A 204 22.39 0.73 6.54
C PHE A 204 21.41 1.69 7.22
N ILE A 205 21.87 2.92 7.54
CA ILE A 205 21.02 3.97 8.11
C ILE A 205 19.88 4.33 7.15
N ALA A 206 20.17 4.48 5.86
CA ALA A 206 19.15 4.71 4.84
C ALA A 206 18.10 3.59 4.80
N GLY A 207 18.54 2.33 4.89
CA GLY A 207 17.65 1.17 4.99
C GLY A 207 16.73 1.22 6.22
N ILE A 208 17.24 1.68 7.37
CA ILE A 208 16.43 1.90 8.58
C ILE A 208 15.38 2.98 8.34
N LEU A 209 15.78 4.16 7.85
CA LEU A 209 14.88 5.29 7.63
C LEU A 209 13.77 4.93 6.63
N ARG A 210 14.13 4.23 5.56
CA ARG A 210 13.16 3.72 4.58
C ARG A 210 12.17 2.75 5.22
N SER A 211 12.65 1.83 6.05
CA SER A 211 11.82 0.84 6.75
C SER A 211 10.86 1.52 7.73
N MET A 212 11.34 2.52 8.49
CA MET A 212 10.49 3.31 9.38
C MET A 212 9.40 4.06 8.62
N TYR A 213 9.75 4.67 7.48
CA TYR A 213 8.79 5.36 6.61
C TYR A 213 7.72 4.38 6.10
N ASN A 214 8.13 3.19 5.63
CA ASN A 214 7.21 2.18 5.12
C ASN A 214 6.25 1.67 6.20
N ILE A 215 6.75 1.38 7.41
CA ILE A 215 5.87 0.97 8.52
C ILE A 215 4.87 2.07 8.87
N LEU A 216 5.32 3.33 8.94
CA LEU A 216 4.43 4.45 9.24
C LEU A 216 3.36 4.63 8.16
N HIS A 217 3.74 4.44 6.89
CA HIS A 217 2.82 4.47 5.77
C HIS A 217 1.82 3.31 5.81
N GLU A 218 2.26 2.07 6.00
CA GLU A 218 1.40 0.89 6.12
C GLU A 218 0.48 0.96 7.33
N ALA A 219 0.96 1.48 8.46
CA ALA A 219 0.16 1.71 9.65
C ALA A 219 -0.95 2.75 9.39
N ARG A 220 -0.63 3.83 8.67
CA ARG A 220 -1.61 4.84 8.26
C ARG A 220 -2.67 4.26 7.31
N MET A 221 -2.26 3.40 6.40
CA MET A 221 -3.16 2.73 5.44
C MET A 221 -3.90 1.53 6.04
N ARG A 222 -3.58 1.13 7.29
CA ARG A 222 -4.13 -0.05 8.00
C ARG A 222 -3.82 -1.38 7.29
N VAL A 223 -2.70 -1.44 6.57
CA VAL A 223 -2.27 -2.60 5.76
C VAL A 223 -1.08 -3.34 6.39
N PHE A 224 -0.72 -3.02 7.63
CA PHE A 224 0.42 -3.67 8.27
C PHE A 224 0.16 -5.17 8.52
N ARG A 225 0.91 -6.04 7.85
CA ARG A 225 0.82 -7.51 7.98
C ARG A 225 1.87 -8.03 8.94
N ARG A 226 1.53 -8.98 9.82
CA ARG A 226 2.51 -9.66 10.68
C ARG A 226 3.62 -10.38 9.87
N ALA A 227 3.32 -10.84 8.66
CA ALA A 227 4.28 -11.52 7.79
C ALA A 227 5.42 -10.61 7.28
N SER A 228 5.25 -9.28 7.27
CA SER A 228 6.30 -8.36 6.79
C SER A 228 7.42 -8.11 7.82
N TRP A 229 7.36 -8.74 9.00
CA TRP A 229 8.41 -8.61 10.03
C TRP A 229 9.81 -8.96 9.51
N VAL A 230 9.94 -10.05 8.76
CA VAL A 230 11.23 -10.49 8.23
C VAL A 230 11.80 -9.46 7.25
N GLU A 231 10.94 -8.84 6.45
CA GLU A 231 11.33 -7.76 5.52
C GLU A 231 11.90 -6.56 6.30
N TYR A 232 11.21 -6.11 7.35
CA TYR A 232 11.65 -4.96 8.13
C TYR A 232 12.91 -5.19 8.95
N ILE A 233 13.10 -6.41 9.46
CA ILE A 233 14.31 -6.78 10.20
C ILE A 233 15.53 -6.86 9.26
N SER A 234 15.34 -7.37 8.04
CA SER A 234 16.43 -7.56 7.07
C SER A 234 16.75 -6.32 6.24
N ALA A 235 15.80 -5.42 6.02
CA ALA A 235 15.95 -4.25 5.16
C ALA A 235 17.17 -3.36 5.45
N PRO A 236 17.51 -3.03 6.72
CA PRO A 236 18.75 -2.30 7.05
C PRO A 236 20.01 -3.01 6.53
N PHE A 237 20.09 -4.33 6.71
CA PHE A 237 21.25 -5.13 6.29
C PHE A 237 21.35 -5.20 4.77
N ILE A 238 20.22 -5.37 4.09
CA ILE A 238 20.15 -5.35 2.62
C ILE A 238 20.63 -3.99 2.10
N GLY A 239 20.17 -2.89 2.69
CA GLY A 239 20.62 -1.53 2.35
C GLY A 239 22.13 -1.35 2.52
N GLY A 240 22.69 -1.86 3.62
CA GLY A 240 24.14 -1.85 3.87
C GLY A 240 24.93 -2.68 2.85
N ILE A 241 24.50 -3.91 2.56
CA ILE A 241 25.16 -4.81 1.59
C ILE A 241 25.14 -4.22 0.17
N LEU A 242 24.02 -3.64 -0.25
CA LEU A 242 23.91 -2.99 -1.56
C LEU A 242 24.82 -1.77 -1.67
N ALA A 243 24.84 -0.93 -0.64
CA ALA A 243 25.75 0.22 -0.59
C ALA A 243 27.22 -0.23 -0.67
N PHE A 244 27.60 -1.26 0.10
CA PHE A 244 28.92 -1.86 0.04
C PHE A 244 29.29 -2.34 -1.37
N GLY A 245 28.42 -3.12 -2.01
CA GLY A 245 28.65 -3.66 -3.35
C GLY A 245 28.79 -2.58 -4.43
N ILE A 246 27.94 -1.55 -4.37
CA ILE A 246 28.01 -0.41 -5.31
C ILE A 246 29.30 0.38 -5.10
N THR A 247 29.69 0.64 -3.85
CA THR A 247 30.93 1.36 -3.54
C THR A 247 32.15 0.57 -4.02
N ILE A 248 32.19 -0.75 -3.85
CA ILE A 248 33.25 -1.59 -4.44
C ILE A 248 33.26 -1.48 -5.95
N GLY A 249 32.10 -1.58 -6.61
CA GLY A 249 31.99 -1.47 -8.06
C GLY A 249 32.52 -0.14 -8.60
N ILE A 250 32.21 0.97 -7.93
CA ILE A 250 32.69 2.30 -8.31
C ILE A 250 34.20 2.41 -8.06
N ILE A 251 34.70 1.99 -6.91
CA ILE A 251 36.14 2.04 -6.59
C ILE A 251 36.92 1.16 -7.59
N GLY A 252 36.47 -0.06 -7.84
CA GLY A 252 37.08 -0.99 -8.80
C GLY A 252 37.03 -0.48 -10.23
N GLY A 253 35.92 0.14 -10.65
CA GLY A 253 35.79 0.78 -11.95
C GLY A 253 36.76 1.95 -12.13
N ILE A 254 36.88 2.81 -11.12
CA ILE A 254 37.86 3.91 -11.11
C ILE A 254 39.28 3.35 -11.19
N ILE A 255 39.60 2.28 -10.45
CA ILE A 255 40.94 1.68 -10.47
C ILE A 255 41.27 1.06 -11.83
N ASN A 256 40.32 0.40 -12.50
CA ASN A 256 40.53 -0.18 -13.83
C ASN A 256 40.66 0.89 -14.93
N ASP A 257 39.88 1.97 -14.89
CA ASP A 257 40.02 3.10 -15.85
C ASP A 257 41.34 3.87 -15.68
N LEU A 258 41.95 3.80 -14.48
CA LEU A 258 43.23 4.42 -14.16
C LEU A 258 44.44 3.52 -14.41
N GLN A 259 44.25 2.26 -14.85
CA GLN A 259 45.35 1.40 -15.23
C GLN A 259 45.88 1.88 -16.60
N PRO A 260 47.07 2.52 -16.65
CA PRO A 260 47.54 3.08 -17.91
C PRO A 260 47.85 1.95 -18.87
N ALA A 261 47.41 2.11 -20.12
CA ALA A 261 48.04 1.45 -21.25
C ALA A 261 49.57 1.62 -21.07
N SER A 262 50.25 0.50 -20.99
CA SER A 262 51.68 0.31 -20.77
C SER A 262 52.57 1.50 -21.13
N GLU A 263 53.38 1.91 -20.15
CA GLU A 263 54.78 2.32 -20.29
C GLU A 263 55.16 3.13 -21.52
N GLN A 264 55.23 4.46 -21.37
CA GLN A 264 56.42 5.21 -21.81
C GLN A 264 56.42 6.64 -21.24
N GLY A 265 57.35 6.88 -20.31
CA GLY A 265 57.96 8.19 -20.11
C GLY A 265 57.23 9.17 -19.19
N GLY A 266 57.91 9.54 -18.09
CA GLY A 266 57.67 10.81 -17.41
C GLY A 266 57.18 10.67 -15.98
N GLN A 267 58.10 10.87 -15.03
CA GLN A 267 57.78 11.19 -13.64
C GLN A 267 57.03 12.53 -13.59
N GLU A 268 55.72 12.50 -13.74
CA GLU A 268 54.88 13.50 -13.11
C GLU A 268 54.04 12.79 -12.05
N GLN A 269 54.36 13.08 -10.79
CA GLN A 269 53.43 12.91 -9.68
C GLN A 269 52.18 13.73 -10.02
N ARG A 270 51.24 13.16 -10.78
CA ARG A 270 49.85 13.60 -10.76
C ARG A 270 49.46 13.53 -9.29
N GLN A 271 49.39 14.70 -8.65
CA GLN A 271 48.68 14.87 -7.40
C GLN A 271 47.33 14.21 -7.61
N ARG A 272 47.16 13.01 -7.03
CA ARG A 272 45.87 12.34 -6.96
C ARG A 272 45.01 13.30 -6.16
N GLN A 273 44.25 14.17 -6.83
CA GLN A 273 43.25 14.95 -6.16
C GLN A 273 42.36 13.92 -5.44
N PRO A 274 42.22 14.01 -4.11
CA PRO A 274 41.39 13.08 -3.38
C PRO A 274 40.00 13.20 -3.98
N VAL A 275 39.56 12.15 -4.68
CA VAL A 275 38.18 12.04 -5.16
C VAL A 275 37.33 12.28 -3.92
N GLN A 276 36.58 13.38 -3.91
CA GLN A 276 35.85 13.77 -2.71
C GLN A 276 34.84 12.66 -2.39
N PRO A 277 34.95 12.00 -1.22
CA PRO A 277 34.20 10.79 -0.92
C PRO A 277 32.70 11.07 -0.73
N TYR A 278 32.30 12.34 -0.62
CA TYR A 278 30.91 12.76 -0.43
C TYR A 278 29.96 12.26 -1.54
N GLY A 279 30.43 12.17 -2.79
CA GLY A 279 29.62 11.62 -3.88
C GLY A 279 29.26 10.15 -3.66
N LEU A 280 30.20 9.34 -3.15
CA LEU A 280 29.98 7.93 -2.85
C LEU A 280 28.96 7.74 -1.73
N TYR A 281 29.00 8.62 -0.71
CA TYR A 281 28.05 8.56 0.39
C TYR A 281 26.61 8.87 -0.03
N ILE A 282 26.41 9.80 -0.96
CA ILE A 282 25.07 10.08 -1.52
C ILE A 282 24.55 8.87 -2.28
N ILE A 283 25.40 8.23 -3.08
CA ILE A 283 25.04 7.02 -3.85
C ILE A 283 24.73 5.86 -2.90
N ALA A 284 25.54 5.66 -1.86
CA ALA A 284 25.32 4.64 -0.83
C ALA A 284 24.02 4.86 -0.06
N PHE A 285 23.71 6.12 0.29
CA PHE A 285 22.45 6.49 0.91
C PHE A 285 21.26 6.18 -0.01
N ALA A 286 21.35 6.56 -1.29
CA ALA A 286 20.31 6.26 -2.27
C ALA A 286 20.12 4.74 -2.44
N ALA A 287 21.20 3.97 -2.50
CA ALA A 287 21.14 2.51 -2.57
C ALA A 287 20.38 1.90 -1.38
N GLY A 288 20.64 2.40 -0.17
CA GLY A 288 19.90 1.99 1.02
C GLY A 288 18.44 2.43 1.03
N MET A 289 18.12 3.62 0.53
CA MET A 289 16.74 4.12 0.44
C MET A 289 15.90 3.35 -0.59
N PHE A 290 16.52 2.93 -1.70
CA PHE A 290 15.86 2.32 -2.84
C PHE A 290 16.20 0.84 -3.02
N TRP A 291 16.58 0.16 -1.94
CA TRP A 291 17.04 -1.23 -1.97
C TRP A 291 16.06 -2.19 -2.68
N ARG A 292 14.75 -2.00 -2.49
CA ARG A 292 13.70 -2.83 -3.11
C ARG A 292 13.70 -2.68 -4.64
N ASN A 293 13.82 -1.44 -5.12
CA ASN A 293 13.93 -1.16 -6.56
C ASN A 293 15.23 -1.72 -7.14
N ALA A 294 16.33 -1.63 -6.38
CA ALA A 294 17.61 -2.20 -6.79
C ALA A 294 17.52 -3.73 -6.92
N ILE A 295 16.94 -4.43 -5.94
CA ILE A 295 16.73 -5.89 -6.01
C ILE A 295 15.82 -6.25 -7.18
N ASN A 296 14.68 -5.57 -7.35
CA ASN A 296 13.77 -5.86 -8.46
C ASN A 296 14.44 -5.69 -9.82
N LYS A 297 15.30 -4.67 -9.95
CA LYS A 297 16.06 -4.45 -11.18
C LYS A 297 17.12 -5.53 -11.40
N ILE A 298 17.84 -5.93 -10.36
CA ILE A 298 18.81 -7.04 -10.41
C ILE A 298 18.10 -8.34 -10.81
N TYR A 299 16.95 -8.63 -10.21
CA TYR A 299 16.13 -9.80 -10.51
C TYR A 299 15.65 -9.80 -11.96
N SER A 300 15.18 -8.64 -12.46
CA SER A 300 14.76 -8.49 -13.85
C SER A 300 15.89 -8.72 -14.87
N ILE A 301 17.14 -8.42 -14.48
CA ILE A 301 18.33 -8.66 -15.29
C ILE A 301 18.72 -10.15 -15.26
N LEU A 302 18.58 -10.81 -14.11
CA LEU A 302 19.00 -12.20 -13.91
C LEU A 302 18.01 -13.24 -14.45
N GLU A 303 16.70 -13.00 -14.33
CA GLU A 303 15.68 -14.00 -14.71
C GLU A 303 14.90 -13.66 -16.00
N GLY A 304 15.16 -12.52 -16.62
CA GLY A 304 14.27 -11.97 -17.65
C GLY A 304 12.92 -11.53 -17.06
N PRO A 305 12.14 -10.69 -17.77
CA PRO A 305 10.94 -10.09 -17.18
C PRO A 305 9.87 -11.17 -17.00
N LYS A 306 9.49 -11.44 -15.75
CA LYS A 306 8.29 -12.25 -15.47
C LYS A 306 7.24 -11.49 -14.69
N TYR A 307 7.57 -10.63 -13.72
CA TYR A 307 6.55 -9.92 -12.93
C TYR A 307 7.04 -8.53 -12.45
N GLU A 308 6.13 -7.56 -12.40
CA GLU A 308 6.34 -6.21 -11.87
C GLU A 308 5.33 -5.96 -10.73
N ASP A 309 5.81 -5.45 -9.59
CA ASP A 309 4.97 -5.04 -8.47
C ASP A 309 4.57 -3.58 -8.68
N LYS A 310 3.30 -3.35 -9.04
CA LYS A 310 2.67 -2.04 -9.04
C LYS A 310 1.58 -2.05 -7.97
N ASP A 311 1.70 -1.12 -7.02
CA ASP A 311 0.67 -0.86 -6.00
C ASP A 311 0.26 -2.10 -5.19
N GLY A 312 1.21 -3.02 -4.94
CA GLY A 312 0.99 -4.24 -4.14
C GLY A 312 0.32 -5.38 -4.90
N LYS A 313 0.18 -5.28 -6.23
CA LYS A 313 -0.25 -6.39 -7.09
C LYS A 313 0.94 -6.88 -7.92
N ILE A 314 1.22 -8.19 -7.83
CA ILE A 314 2.21 -8.87 -8.68
C ILE A 314 1.57 -9.06 -10.06
N ILE A 315 1.94 -8.23 -11.03
CA ILE A 315 1.40 -8.29 -12.39
C ILE A 315 2.45 -8.93 -13.30
N LYS A 316 2.05 -9.90 -14.12
CA LYS A 316 2.94 -10.48 -15.13
C LYS A 316 3.23 -9.41 -16.18
N LYS A 317 4.50 -9.13 -16.44
CA LYS A 317 4.89 -8.19 -17.49
C LYS A 317 4.76 -8.94 -18.82
N GLU A 318 3.77 -8.58 -19.64
CA GLU A 318 3.71 -9.00 -21.04
C GLU A 318 4.89 -8.42 -21.83
#